data_AF-A0AAW4SHZ2-F1
#
_entry.id   AF-A0AAW4SHZ2-F1
#
_cell.length_a   1.000
_cell.length_b   1.000
_cell.length_c   1.000
_cell.angle_alpha   90.00
_cell.angle_beta   90.00
_cell.angle_gamma   90.00
#
_symmetry.space_group_name_H-M   'P 1'
#
loop_
_entity.id
_entity.type
_entity.pdbx_description
1 polymer ?
#
loop_
_entity_poly.entity_id
_entity_poly.type
_entity_poly.pdbx_seq_one_letter_code
_entity_poly.pdbx_strand_id
1 'polypeptide(L)'
;MSKQEEWISIIYYKRWAEMLMKMPAELRHKIHDAVDEYIVNRALPTDEQILFSTFFSIKEQIDYDKEVYNSKVVRRNRENGRLGGRPKKNPNNPQNPVGLQEPKKADTVTDTVTVSTEVDIKENTIVSKKDELSLSSPSEEFIKFNQWLEEHCPFVLKVKTQMTEPEYQKLLAKYTKKEISDVLESLNNWKDFPKKRTNVYRSTLDELKKKFGER
;
A
#
# COMPACT_ATOMS: atom_id res chain seq x y z
N MET A 1 8.37 11.40 32.25
CA MET A 1 7.27 11.89 31.38
C MET A 1 7.05 10.85 30.29
N SER A 2 5.87 10.23 30.27
CA SER A 2 5.50 9.27 29.22
C SER A 2 5.44 10.03 27.88
N LYS A 3 6.24 9.65 26.88
CA LYS A 3 5.98 10.09 25.50
C LYS A 3 4.59 9.56 25.16
N GLN A 4 3.61 10.45 25.01
CA GLN A 4 2.32 10.05 24.44
C GLN A 4 2.63 9.43 23.08
N GLU A 5 2.11 8.23 22.82
CA GLU A 5 2.23 7.58 21.52
C GLU A 5 1.57 8.45 20.45
N GLU A 6 2.43 9.17 19.72
CA GLU A 6 2.06 10.07 18.63
C GLU A 6 1.47 9.29 17.45
N TRP A 7 0.45 9.88 16.85
CA TRP A 7 -0.18 9.36 15.65
C TRP A 7 0.71 9.72 14.45
N ILE A 8 1.26 8.73 13.76
CA ILE A 8 2.08 8.97 12.57
C ILE A 8 1.19 9.12 11.32
N SER A 9 0.01 8.48 11.32
CA SER A 9 -0.88 8.45 10.16
C SER A 9 -2.32 8.10 10.54
N ILE A 10 -3.27 8.65 9.80
CA ILE A 10 -4.68 8.25 9.82
C ILE A 10 -5.14 7.78 8.43
N ILE A 11 -6.18 6.96 8.38
CA ILE A 11 -6.82 6.57 7.12
C ILE A 11 -8.02 7.48 6.91
N TYR A 12 -8.06 8.18 5.77
CA TYR A 12 -9.21 8.98 5.38
C TYR A 12 -10.16 8.15 4.50
N TYR A 13 -11.34 7.82 5.05
CA TYR A 13 -12.29 6.95 4.35
C TYR A 13 -13.16 7.71 3.36
N LYS A 14 -13.41 7.10 2.18
CA LYS A 14 -14.32 7.62 1.14
C LYS A 14 -15.69 8.02 1.70
N ARG A 15 -16.27 7.21 2.59
CA ARG A 15 -17.57 7.48 3.21
C ARG A 15 -17.61 8.83 3.95
N TRP A 16 -16.50 9.25 4.56
CA TRP A 16 -16.41 10.54 5.24
C TRP A 16 -16.48 11.67 4.22
N ALA A 17 -15.75 11.56 3.11
CA ALA A 17 -15.84 12.51 2.01
C ALA A 17 -17.26 12.64 1.47
N GLU A 18 -17.94 11.51 1.24
CA GLU A 18 -19.32 11.48 0.73
C GLU A 18 -20.32 12.13 1.69
N MET A 19 -20.15 11.95 3.00
CA MET A 19 -20.98 12.61 4.02
C MET A 19 -20.71 14.12 4.07
N LEU A 20 -19.43 14.51 4.09
CA LEU A 20 -19.00 15.91 4.20
C LEU A 20 -19.34 16.73 2.94
N MET A 21 -19.27 16.13 1.76
CA MET A 21 -19.64 16.80 0.49
C MET A 21 -21.12 17.19 0.44
N LYS A 22 -22.00 16.49 1.16
CA LYS A 22 -23.44 16.81 1.26
C LYS A 22 -23.74 17.96 2.23
N MET A 23 -22.75 18.39 3.02
CA MET A 23 -22.90 19.49 3.97
C MET A 23 -22.54 20.84 3.33
N PRO A 24 -23.09 21.95 3.86
CA PRO A 24 -22.66 23.30 3.48
C PRO A 24 -21.15 23.45 3.61
N ALA A 25 -20.54 24.19 2.69
CA ALA A 25 -19.09 24.35 2.65
C ALA A 25 -18.54 24.85 3.99
N GLU A 26 -19.14 25.88 4.59
CA GLU A 26 -18.69 26.44 5.86
C GLU A 26 -18.66 25.40 6.99
N LEU A 27 -19.73 24.61 7.15
CA LEU A 27 -19.79 23.57 8.18
C LEU A 27 -18.80 22.44 7.90
N ARG A 28 -18.64 22.04 6.63
CA ARG A 28 -17.64 21.05 6.22
C ARG A 28 -16.22 21.48 6.63
N HIS A 29 -15.84 22.74 6.37
CA HIS A 29 -14.52 23.24 6.75
C HIS A 29 -14.32 23.20 8.26
N LYS A 30 -15.31 23.67 9.05
CA LYS A 30 -15.26 23.61 10.51
C LYS A 30 -15.10 22.18 11.05
N ILE A 31 -15.76 21.20 10.42
CA ILE A 31 -15.60 19.78 10.78
C ILE A 31 -14.20 19.27 10.45
N HIS A 32 -13.64 19.63 9.29
CA HIS A 32 -12.27 19.26 8.95
C HIS A 32 -11.26 19.83 9.96
N ASP A 33 -11.37 21.13 10.28
CA ASP A 33 -10.50 21.78 11.27
C ASP A 33 -10.60 21.07 12.63
N ALA A 34 -11.82 20.69 13.05
CA ALA A 34 -12.01 19.96 14.30
C ALA A 34 -11.40 18.55 14.27
N VAL A 35 -11.46 17.84 13.13
CA VAL A 35 -10.80 16.54 12.97
C VAL A 35 -9.28 16.69 13.05
N ASP A 36 -8.71 17.69 12.39
CA ASP A 36 -7.27 17.94 12.41
C ASP A 36 -6.78 18.30 13.81
N GLU A 37 -7.50 19.18 14.50
CA GLU A 37 -7.24 19.55 15.89
C GLU A 37 -7.35 18.33 16.83
N TYR A 38 -8.31 17.43 16.60
CA TYR A 38 -8.41 16.18 17.34
C TYR A 38 -7.23 15.24 17.07
N ILE A 39 -6.75 15.14 15.83
CA ILE A 39 -5.61 14.27 15.49
C ILE A 39 -4.32 14.78 16.13
N VAL A 40 -4.08 16.09 16.07
CA VAL A 40 -2.85 16.72 16.56
C VAL A 40 -2.87 16.87 18.08
N ASN A 41 -3.93 17.45 18.63
CA ASN A 41 -3.99 17.90 20.03
C ASN A 41 -4.93 17.05 20.90
N ARG A 42 -5.68 16.10 20.33
CA ARG A 42 -6.71 15.31 21.03
C ARG A 42 -7.80 16.17 21.67
N ALA A 43 -7.99 17.38 21.15
CA ALA A 43 -9.02 18.30 21.63
C ALA A 43 -10.36 18.03 20.92
N LEU A 44 -11.45 18.14 21.67
CA LEU A 44 -12.80 18.05 21.13
C LEU A 44 -13.32 19.45 20.76
N PRO A 45 -14.12 19.58 19.69
CA PRO A 45 -14.74 20.84 19.34
C PRO A 45 -15.69 21.28 20.46
N THR A 46 -15.71 22.59 20.74
CA THR A 46 -16.66 23.18 21.69
C THR A 46 -18.04 23.40 21.07
N ASP A 47 -18.10 23.61 19.76
CA ASP A 47 -19.37 23.80 19.04
C ASP A 47 -20.17 22.49 19.00
N GLU A 48 -21.35 22.51 19.62
CA GLU A 48 -22.28 21.37 19.66
C GLU A 48 -22.70 20.91 18.26
N GLN A 49 -22.85 21.81 17.29
CA GLN A 49 -23.23 21.44 15.93
C GLN A 49 -22.14 20.59 15.28
N ILE A 50 -20.87 20.91 15.53
CA ILE A 50 -19.73 20.12 15.08
C ILE A 50 -19.69 18.81 15.86
N LEU A 51 -19.84 18.86 17.20
CA LEU A 51 -19.77 17.68 18.06
C LEU A 51 -20.80 16.62 17.68
N PHE A 52 -22.05 17.02 17.38
CA PHE A 52 -23.12 16.11 16.96
C PHE A 52 -23.19 15.88 15.44
N SER A 53 -22.25 16.43 14.67
CA SER A 53 -22.15 16.18 13.23
C SER A 53 -21.44 14.84 12.92
N THR A 54 -20.99 14.69 11.66
CA THR A 54 -20.15 13.57 11.23
C THR A 54 -18.80 13.50 11.95
N PHE A 55 -18.34 14.60 12.59
CA PHE A 55 -17.12 14.61 13.40
C PHE A 55 -17.06 13.44 14.40
N PHE A 56 -18.13 13.21 15.18
CA PHE A 56 -18.11 12.18 16.22
C PHE A 56 -17.90 10.78 15.63
N SER A 57 -18.56 10.48 14.51
CA SER A 57 -18.39 9.21 13.81
C SER A 57 -16.98 9.03 13.24
N ILE A 58 -16.36 10.12 12.77
CA ILE A 58 -14.98 10.11 12.28
C ILE A 58 -14.02 9.86 13.46
N LYS A 59 -14.17 10.61 14.55
CA LYS A 59 -13.40 10.48 15.79
C LYS A 59 -13.43 9.05 16.33
N GLU A 60 -14.62 8.46 16.47
CA GLU A 60 -14.77 7.09 16.97
C GLU A 60 -14.07 6.05 16.08
N GLN A 61 -14.18 6.20 14.76
CA GLN A 61 -13.50 5.29 13.83
C GLN A 61 -11.97 5.44 13.92
N ILE A 62 -11.48 6.68 13.98
CA ILE A 62 -10.07 6.99 14.17
C ILE A 62 -9.55 6.24 15.41
N ASP A 63 -10.21 6.39 16.56
CA ASP A 63 -9.81 5.73 17.81
C ASP A 63 -9.86 4.19 17.72
N TYR A 64 -10.92 3.65 17.09
CA TYR A 64 -11.05 2.21 16.87
C TYR A 64 -9.90 1.63 16.04
N ASP A 65 -9.54 2.29 14.94
CA ASP A 65 -8.48 1.82 14.05
C ASP A 65 -7.13 1.80 14.75
N LYS A 66 -6.87 2.79 15.61
CA LYS A 66 -5.67 2.81 16.47
C LYS A 66 -5.64 1.62 17.42
N GLU A 67 -6.73 1.35 18.13
CA GLU A 67 -6.80 0.23 19.06
C GLU A 67 -6.60 -1.11 18.34
N VAL A 68 -7.20 -1.27 17.17
CA VAL A 68 -7.02 -2.48 16.35
C VAL A 68 -5.58 -2.64 15.87
N TYR A 69 -4.95 -1.56 15.40
CA TYR A 69 -3.55 -1.59 14.98
C TYR A 69 -2.62 -1.94 16.14
N ASN A 70 -2.78 -1.28 17.28
CA ASN A 70 -1.97 -1.51 18.47
C ASN A 70 -2.12 -2.95 19.00
N SER A 71 -3.36 -3.42 19.14
CA SER A 71 -3.64 -4.75 19.71
C SER A 71 -3.27 -5.91 18.79
N LYS A 72 -3.48 -5.78 17.47
CA LYS A 72 -3.28 -6.88 16.51
C LYS A 72 -1.95 -6.84 15.77
N VAL A 73 -1.45 -5.65 15.43
CA VAL A 73 -0.22 -5.51 14.63
C VAL A 73 0.97 -5.25 15.53
N VAL A 74 0.93 -4.20 16.35
CA VAL A 74 2.07 -3.82 17.20
C VAL A 74 2.38 -4.91 18.20
N ARG A 75 1.39 -5.38 18.97
CA ARG A 75 1.61 -6.45 19.96
C ARG A 75 2.14 -7.74 19.34
N ARG A 76 1.56 -8.17 18.21
CA ARG A 76 2.02 -9.37 17.48
C ARG A 76 3.45 -9.21 16.97
N ASN A 77 3.78 -8.07 16.38
CA ASN A 77 5.12 -7.79 15.88
C ASN A 77 6.14 -7.70 17.03
N ARG A 78 5.77 -7.09 18.15
CA ARG A 78 6.60 -7.02 19.36
C ARG A 78 6.90 -8.40 19.91
N GLU A 79 5.89 -9.26 20.01
CA GLU A 79 6.08 -10.64 20.47
C GLU A 79 6.92 -11.47 19.49
N ASN A 80 6.66 -11.34 18.19
CA ASN A 80 7.49 -11.98 17.16
C ASN A 80 8.95 -11.50 17.21
N GLY A 81 9.16 -10.21 17.45
CA GLY A 81 10.49 -9.63 17.65
C GLY A 81 11.17 -10.17 18.90
N ARG A 82 10.45 -10.28 20.02
CA ARG A 82 10.93 -10.90 21.27
C ARG A 82 11.34 -12.37 21.06
N LEU A 83 10.64 -13.09 20.20
CA LEU A 83 10.95 -14.47 19.82
C LEU A 83 12.05 -14.61 18.75
N GLY A 84 12.61 -13.48 18.30
CA GLY A 84 13.77 -13.42 17.41
C GLY A 84 13.47 -13.16 15.94
N GLY A 85 12.20 -12.93 15.55
CA GLY A 85 11.72 -12.56 14.21
C GLY A 85 11.92 -13.61 13.11
N ARG A 86 13.07 -14.29 13.12
CA ARG A 86 13.45 -15.42 12.30
C ARG A 86 13.06 -16.71 13.03
N PRO A 87 12.34 -17.64 12.38
CA PRO A 87 12.11 -18.96 12.94
C PRO A 87 13.44 -19.61 13.36
N LYS A 88 13.53 -20.10 14.59
CA LYS A 88 14.71 -20.86 15.06
C LYS A 88 14.87 -22.09 14.17
N LYS A 89 16.12 -22.43 13.80
CA LYS A 89 16.44 -23.62 12.99
C LYS A 89 15.75 -24.84 13.60
N ASN A 90 14.80 -25.44 12.88
CA ASN A 90 14.39 -26.81 13.17
C ASN A 90 15.52 -27.75 12.69
N PRO A 91 16.00 -28.70 13.51
CA PRO A 91 17.04 -29.64 13.12
C PRO A 91 16.64 -30.54 11.92
N ASN A 92 15.34 -30.69 11.63
CA ASN A 92 14.81 -31.67 10.68
C ASN A 92 14.35 -31.10 9.32
N ASN A 93 14.80 -29.91 8.89
CA ASN A 93 14.50 -29.39 7.55
C ASN A 93 15.75 -29.31 6.67
N PRO A 94 15.88 -30.12 5.59
CA PRO A 94 17.12 -30.23 4.82
C PRO A 94 17.51 -29.01 3.97
N GLN A 95 16.62 -28.06 3.68
CA GLN A 95 16.96 -26.96 2.76
C GLN A 95 16.59 -25.59 3.34
N ASN A 96 17.58 -24.90 3.89
CA ASN A 96 17.61 -23.44 3.96
C ASN A 96 18.77 -23.00 3.06
N PRO A 97 18.65 -21.95 2.23
CA PRO A 97 19.78 -21.46 1.45
C PRO A 97 20.94 -21.13 2.40
N VAL A 98 22.12 -21.59 2.02
CA VAL A 98 23.37 -21.37 2.74
C VAL A 98 23.51 -19.87 2.97
N GLY A 99 23.52 -19.44 4.24
CA GLY A 99 23.81 -18.05 4.58
C GLY A 99 25.16 -17.67 3.97
N LEU A 100 25.33 -16.38 3.64
CA LEU A 100 26.61 -15.86 3.15
C LEU A 100 27.74 -16.47 3.99
N GLN A 101 28.65 -17.19 3.32
CA GLN A 101 29.86 -17.67 3.98
C GLN A 101 30.58 -16.45 4.56
N GLU A 102 31.07 -16.60 5.79
CA GLU A 102 31.90 -15.57 6.41
C GLU A 102 33.04 -15.23 5.44
N PRO A 103 33.26 -13.93 5.13
CA PRO A 103 34.33 -13.55 4.22
C PRO A 103 35.67 -13.99 4.80
N LYS A 104 36.50 -14.63 3.98
CA LYS A 104 37.89 -14.94 4.34
C LYS A 104 38.60 -13.65 4.71
N LYS A 105 39.37 -13.67 5.82
CA LYS A 105 40.22 -12.55 6.24
C LYS A 105 41.15 -12.15 5.09
N ALA A 106 41.25 -10.85 4.82
CA ALA A 106 42.16 -10.31 3.81
C ALA A 106 43.60 -10.34 4.31
N ASP A 107 44.54 -10.71 3.43
CA ASP A 107 45.97 -10.51 3.66
C ASP A 107 46.29 -9.02 3.64
N THR A 108 47.10 -8.61 4.62
CA THR A 108 47.49 -7.23 4.86
C THR A 108 48.53 -6.79 3.82
N VAL A 109 48.20 -5.75 3.05
CA VAL A 109 49.20 -4.83 2.51
C VAL A 109 48.76 -3.42 2.87
N THR A 110 49.60 -2.79 3.67
CA THR A 110 49.53 -1.44 4.20
C THR A 110 49.73 -0.44 3.07
N ASP A 111 48.84 0.55 2.94
CA ASP A 111 49.28 1.95 2.82
C ASP A 111 48.14 2.90 3.21
N THR A 112 48.52 3.81 4.10
CA THR A 112 47.71 4.71 4.90
C THR A 112 47.36 6.02 4.19
N VAL A 113 46.07 6.40 4.15
CA VAL A 113 45.62 7.80 4.31
C VAL A 113 44.25 7.83 5.03
N THR A 114 44.31 8.26 6.29
CA THR A 114 43.41 9.12 7.08
C THR A 114 41.88 9.02 6.97
N VAL A 115 41.28 8.79 8.14
CA VAL A 115 39.87 8.65 8.51
C VAL A 115 39.12 9.99 8.53
N SER A 116 37.88 10.01 8.03
CA SER A 116 36.73 10.60 8.73
C SER A 116 35.43 9.99 8.18
N THR A 117 34.67 9.44 9.10
CA THR A 117 33.42 8.68 8.98
C THR A 117 32.21 9.58 8.82
N GLU A 118 31.24 9.14 8.02
CA GLU A 118 29.78 9.10 8.28
C GLU A 118 29.01 9.14 6.95
N VAL A 119 28.49 7.99 6.53
CA VAL A 119 27.46 7.88 5.49
C VAL A 119 26.30 7.13 6.11
N ASP A 120 25.24 7.84 6.43
CA ASP A 120 23.96 7.20 6.69
C ASP A 120 22.78 8.08 6.25
N ILE A 121 21.73 7.36 5.85
CA ILE A 121 20.35 7.80 5.60
C ILE A 121 20.04 8.38 4.20
N LYS A 122 19.45 7.51 3.38
CA LYS A 122 18.63 7.83 2.21
C LYS A 122 17.45 8.71 2.61
N GLU A 123 17.56 10.00 2.27
CA GLU A 123 16.42 10.91 2.22
C GLU A 123 15.84 10.90 0.80
N ASN A 124 14.64 10.30 0.66
CA ASN A 124 13.86 10.32 -0.56
C ASN A 124 13.26 11.73 -0.73
N THR A 125 14.04 12.64 -1.31
CA THR A 125 13.53 13.95 -1.75
C THR A 125 12.66 13.71 -3.00
N ILE A 126 11.34 13.61 -2.79
CA ILE A 126 10.35 13.69 -3.87
C ILE A 126 10.31 15.15 -4.31
N VAL A 127 11.18 15.50 -5.26
CA VAL A 127 11.06 16.75 -6.00
C VAL A 127 9.83 16.64 -6.89
N SER A 128 8.83 17.43 -6.54
CA SER A 128 7.70 17.76 -7.39
C SER A 128 8.19 18.33 -8.72
N LYS A 129 8.03 17.57 -9.80
CA LYS A 129 7.79 18.16 -11.11
C LYS A 129 6.30 18.10 -11.38
N LYS A 130 5.75 19.29 -11.28
CA LYS A 130 4.41 19.74 -11.63
C LYS A 130 4.26 19.56 -13.14
N ASP A 131 3.79 18.39 -13.56
CA ASP A 131 3.14 18.24 -14.86
C ASP A 131 1.64 18.07 -14.59
N GLU A 132 0.87 18.98 -15.16
CA GLU A 132 -0.59 18.96 -15.22
C GLU A 132 -1.08 17.64 -15.82
N LEU A 133 -1.30 16.63 -14.99
CA LEU A 133 -2.06 15.45 -15.36
C LEU A 133 -3.47 15.62 -14.80
N SER A 134 -4.36 16.00 -15.70
CA SER A 134 -5.80 16.02 -15.55
C SER A 134 -6.30 14.94 -14.59
N LEU A 135 -6.96 15.39 -13.52
CA LEU A 135 -7.92 14.57 -12.78
C LEU A 135 -9.13 14.29 -13.69
N SER A 136 -8.94 13.56 -14.79
CA SER A 136 -10.04 13.00 -15.54
C SER A 136 -10.58 11.83 -14.73
N SER A 137 -11.88 11.82 -14.45
CA SER A 137 -12.56 10.64 -13.92
C SER A 137 -12.18 9.40 -14.73
N PRO A 138 -12.03 8.22 -14.09
CA PRO A 138 -11.73 6.98 -14.80
C PRO A 138 -12.72 6.76 -15.95
N SER A 139 -12.24 6.31 -17.12
CA SER A 139 -13.13 6.09 -18.26
C SER A 139 -14.21 5.06 -17.94
N GLU A 140 -15.40 5.24 -18.54
CA GLU A 140 -16.53 4.32 -18.37
C GLU A 140 -16.15 2.86 -18.73
N GLU A 141 -15.26 2.69 -19.70
CA GLU A 141 -14.74 1.39 -20.13
C GLU A 141 -13.84 0.73 -19.08
N PHE A 142 -12.99 1.51 -18.41
CA PHE A 142 -12.13 0.99 -17.34
C PHE A 142 -12.95 0.61 -16.10
N ILE A 143 -14.02 1.35 -15.81
CA ILE A 143 -14.96 1.01 -14.73
C ILE A 143 -15.65 -0.33 -15.01
N LYS A 144 -16.21 -0.51 -16.21
CA LYS A 144 -16.83 -1.78 -16.65
C LYS A 144 -15.84 -2.94 -16.59
N PHE A 145 -14.60 -2.71 -17.00
CA PHE A 145 -13.53 -3.71 -16.90
C PHE A 145 -13.21 -4.13 -15.47
N ASN A 146 -13.13 -3.17 -14.53
CA ASN A 146 -12.89 -3.49 -13.11
C ASN A 146 -14.06 -4.25 -12.48
N GLN A 147 -15.31 -3.90 -12.82
CA GLN A 147 -16.47 -4.68 -12.39
C GLN A 147 -16.41 -6.12 -12.88
N TRP A 148 -16.06 -6.32 -14.16
CA TRP A 148 -15.87 -7.66 -14.72
C TRP A 148 -14.74 -8.44 -14.01
N LEU A 149 -13.63 -7.79 -13.66
CA LEU A 149 -12.52 -8.38 -12.92
C LEU A 149 -12.93 -8.85 -11.51
N GLU A 150 -13.78 -8.09 -10.82
CA GLU A 150 -14.32 -8.45 -9.50
C GLU A 150 -15.17 -9.72 -9.55
N GLU A 151 -15.98 -9.87 -10.60
CA GLU A 151 -16.86 -11.03 -10.78
C GLU A 151 -16.12 -12.27 -11.27
N HIS A 152 -15.18 -12.13 -12.21
CA HIS A 152 -14.58 -13.26 -12.93
C HIS A 152 -13.19 -13.63 -12.43
N CYS A 153 -12.46 -12.68 -11.83
CA CYS A 153 -11.04 -12.80 -11.51
C CYS A 153 -10.66 -12.47 -10.05
N PRO A 154 -11.33 -13.06 -9.02
CA PRO A 154 -11.13 -12.69 -7.61
C PRO A 154 -9.73 -12.99 -7.07
N PHE A 155 -8.96 -13.92 -7.64
CA PHE A 155 -7.57 -14.16 -7.24
C PHE A 155 -6.62 -13.12 -7.83
N VAL A 156 -6.87 -12.62 -9.03
CA VAL A 156 -6.05 -11.56 -9.64
C VAL A 156 -6.09 -10.28 -8.79
N LEU A 157 -7.24 -9.98 -8.19
CA LEU A 157 -7.42 -8.84 -7.28
C LEU A 157 -6.65 -8.96 -5.96
N LYS A 158 -6.23 -10.17 -5.58
CA LYS A 158 -5.40 -10.39 -4.36
C LYS A 158 -3.93 -10.06 -4.57
N VAL A 159 -3.49 -9.76 -5.79
CA VAL A 159 -2.12 -9.34 -6.09
C VAL A 159 -1.85 -7.94 -5.52
N LYS A 160 -0.63 -7.74 -4.98
CA LYS A 160 -0.23 -6.48 -4.32
C LYS A 160 -0.37 -5.24 -5.20
N THR A 161 0.01 -5.33 -6.48
CA THR A 161 -0.05 -4.22 -7.43
C THR A 161 -1.08 -4.53 -8.51
N GLN A 162 -2.19 -3.79 -8.50
CA GLN A 162 -3.25 -3.89 -9.50
C GLN A 162 -2.90 -3.09 -10.76
N MET A 163 -3.59 -3.40 -11.85
CA MET A 163 -3.40 -2.72 -13.14
C MET A 163 -4.04 -1.33 -13.11
N THR A 164 -3.32 -0.33 -13.62
CA THR A 164 -3.82 1.04 -13.77
C THR A 164 -4.50 1.26 -15.12
N GLU A 165 -5.31 2.31 -15.25
CA GLU A 165 -6.00 2.64 -16.50
C GLU A 165 -5.03 2.87 -17.68
N PRO A 166 -3.92 3.63 -17.55
CA PRO A 166 -2.97 3.80 -18.65
C PRO A 166 -2.31 2.48 -19.08
N GLU A 167 -2.08 1.56 -18.13
CA GLU A 167 -1.55 0.22 -18.42
C GLU A 167 -2.57 -0.65 -19.16
N TYR A 168 -3.84 -0.58 -18.77
CA TYR A 168 -4.93 -1.25 -19.48
C TYR A 168 -5.06 -0.73 -20.92
N GLN A 169 -4.99 0.59 -21.13
CA GLN A 169 -5.00 1.18 -22.46
C GLN A 169 -3.79 0.74 -23.31
N LYS A 170 -2.60 0.58 -22.69
CA LYS A 170 -1.42 0.03 -23.38
C LYS A 170 -1.63 -1.41 -23.84
N LEU A 171 -2.37 -2.23 -23.07
CA LEU A 171 -2.72 -3.58 -23.49
C LEU A 171 -3.73 -3.53 -24.65
N LEU A 172 -4.76 -2.68 -24.56
CA LEU A 172 -5.76 -2.52 -25.60
C LEU A 172 -5.19 -2.02 -26.94
N ALA A 173 -4.09 -1.27 -26.91
CA ALA A 173 -3.41 -0.83 -28.11
C ALA A 173 -2.76 -1.97 -28.92
N LYS A 174 -2.47 -3.11 -28.27
CA LYS A 174 -1.71 -4.25 -28.87
C LYS A 174 -2.52 -5.54 -28.92
N TYR A 175 -3.48 -5.69 -28.02
CA TYR A 175 -4.28 -6.89 -27.82
C TYR A 175 -5.76 -6.53 -27.71
N THR A 176 -6.61 -7.42 -28.17
CA THR A 176 -8.06 -7.25 -28.09
C THR A 176 -8.56 -7.45 -26.66
N LYS A 177 -9.72 -6.87 -26.34
CA LYS A 177 -10.39 -7.05 -25.03
C LYS A 177 -10.54 -8.53 -24.66
N LYS A 178 -10.91 -9.36 -25.63
CA LYS A 178 -11.10 -10.81 -25.45
C LYS A 178 -9.80 -11.51 -25.09
N GLU A 179 -8.71 -11.24 -25.80
CA GLU A 179 -7.39 -11.83 -25.50
C GLU A 179 -6.91 -11.46 -24.09
N ILE A 180 -7.13 -10.21 -23.67
CA ILE A 180 -6.79 -9.73 -22.32
C ILE A 180 -7.63 -10.44 -21.25
N SER A 181 -8.95 -10.54 -21.44
CA SER A 181 -9.85 -11.26 -20.54
C SER A 181 -9.50 -12.74 -20.42
N ASP A 182 -9.25 -13.44 -21.54
CA ASP A 182 -8.89 -14.86 -21.55
C ASP A 182 -7.59 -15.13 -20.78
N VAL A 183 -6.62 -14.21 -20.86
CA VAL A 183 -5.36 -14.31 -20.08
C VAL A 183 -5.61 -14.06 -18.60
N LEU A 184 -6.42 -13.06 -18.25
CA LEU A 184 -6.75 -12.75 -16.86
C LEU A 184 -7.49 -13.90 -16.18
N GLU A 185 -8.44 -14.54 -16.87
CA GLU A 185 -9.10 -15.75 -16.39
C GLU A 185 -8.11 -16.91 -16.19
N SER A 186 -7.20 -17.10 -17.15
CA SER A 186 -6.13 -18.10 -17.04
C SER A 186 -5.23 -17.84 -15.83
N LEU A 187 -4.92 -16.58 -15.53
CA LEU A 187 -4.15 -16.19 -14.34
C LEU A 187 -4.96 -16.38 -13.05
N ASN A 188 -6.27 -16.14 -13.10
CA ASN A 188 -7.17 -16.37 -11.96
C ASN A 188 -7.27 -17.84 -11.56
N ASN A 189 -7.23 -18.76 -12.53
CA ASN A 189 -7.21 -20.21 -12.29
C ASN A 189 -5.91 -20.68 -11.60
N TRP A 190 -4.86 -19.86 -11.59
CA TRP A 190 -3.62 -20.17 -10.89
C TRP A 190 -3.68 -19.75 -9.42
N LYS A 191 -4.02 -20.70 -8.53
CA LYS A 191 -4.19 -20.48 -7.08
C LYS A 191 -3.00 -19.80 -6.37
N ASP A 192 -1.78 -20.02 -6.85
CA ASP A 192 -0.56 -19.40 -6.29
C ASP A 192 -0.15 -18.09 -6.97
N PHE A 193 -0.92 -17.61 -7.95
CA PHE A 193 -0.65 -16.36 -8.66
C PHE A 193 -0.40 -15.18 -7.70
N PRO A 194 -1.26 -14.94 -6.67
CA PRO A 194 -1.04 -13.82 -5.75
C PRO A 194 0.19 -13.95 -4.85
N LYS A 195 0.74 -15.17 -4.73
CA LYS A 195 1.95 -15.44 -3.95
C LYS A 195 3.22 -15.31 -4.79
N LYS A 196 3.15 -15.61 -6.08
CA LYS A 196 4.29 -15.72 -6.99
C LYS A 196 4.51 -14.48 -7.86
N ARG A 197 3.48 -13.67 -8.08
CA ARG A 197 3.54 -12.46 -8.89
C ARG A 197 3.09 -11.25 -8.08
N THR A 198 3.75 -10.12 -8.27
CA THR A 198 3.54 -8.88 -7.52
C THR A 198 2.76 -7.81 -8.28
N ASN A 199 2.64 -7.96 -9.60
CA ASN A 199 2.01 -6.99 -10.50
C ASN A 199 1.14 -7.69 -11.56
N VAL A 200 -0.14 -7.30 -11.62
CA VAL A 200 -1.13 -7.84 -12.57
C VAL A 200 -0.77 -7.50 -14.01
N TYR A 201 -0.52 -6.22 -14.33
CA TYR A 201 -0.20 -5.76 -15.68
C TYR A 201 0.97 -6.53 -16.30
N ARG A 202 2.11 -6.66 -15.59
CA ARG A 202 3.27 -7.39 -16.10
C ARG A 202 2.97 -8.85 -16.36
N SER A 203 2.24 -9.49 -15.45
CA SER A 203 1.89 -10.90 -15.59
C SER A 203 0.96 -11.16 -16.76
N THR A 204 -0.04 -10.27 -16.95
CA THR A 204 -0.94 -10.32 -18.10
C THR A 204 -0.18 -10.07 -19.39
N LEU A 205 0.73 -9.09 -19.43
CA LEU A 205 1.56 -8.82 -20.60
C LEU A 205 2.46 -10.00 -20.96
N ASP A 206 3.13 -10.62 -19.98
CA ASP A 206 4.01 -11.77 -20.21
C ASP A 206 3.23 -12.96 -20.78
N GLU A 207 2.05 -13.26 -20.24
CA GLU A 207 1.20 -14.35 -20.76
C GLU A 207 0.57 -14.01 -22.13
N LEU A 208 0.23 -12.75 -22.38
CA LEU A 208 -0.21 -12.29 -23.70
C LEU A 208 0.90 -12.46 -24.75
N LYS A 209 2.13 -12.04 -24.42
CA LYS A 209 3.30 -12.26 -25.29
C LYS A 209 3.57 -13.73 -25.55
N LYS A 210 3.38 -14.58 -24.53
CA LYS A 210 3.57 -16.02 -24.64
C LYS A 210 2.51 -16.70 -25.51
N LYS A 211 1.24 -16.27 -25.44
CA LYS A 211 0.12 -16.87 -26.19
C LYS A 211 -0.03 -16.33 -27.61
N PHE A 212 0.18 -15.02 -27.81
CA PHE A 212 -0.14 -14.32 -29.05
C PHE A 212 1.08 -13.68 -29.74
N GLY A 213 2.25 -13.80 -29.14
CA GLY A 213 3.48 -13.16 -29.61
C GLY A 213 3.62 -11.71 -29.16
N GLU A 214 4.78 -11.14 -29.43
CA GLU A 214 5.03 -9.71 -29.25
C GLU A 214 4.44 -8.95 -30.46
N ARG A 215 3.46 -8.09 -30.18
CA ARG A 215 2.77 -7.23 -31.16
C ARG A 215 2.99 -5.76 -30.83
#